data_AF-A0A7S3KYI2-F1
#
_entry.id   AF-A0A7S3KYI2-F1
#
_cell.length_a   1.000
_cell.length_b   1.000
_cell.length_c   1.000
_cell.angle_alpha   90.00
_cell.angle_beta   90.00
_cell.angle_gamma   90.00
#
_symmetry.space_group_name_H-M   'P 1'
#
loop_
_entity.id
_entity.type
_entity.pdbx_description
1 polymer ?
#
loop_
_entity_poly.entity_id
_entity_poly.type
_entity_poly.pdbx_seq_one_letter_code
_entity_poly.pdbx_strand_id
1 'polypeptide(L)'
;MTNWWYDRRQALQQQQQQQQQTLKVVRTLYTDDPVPDPEPFGESSDPLVTLYKGTYEANAPSEDRSTVVIGDTWLFAGVWDGHGGTHAAEFCQKTLFENVLEGIRQAQPPSTPSSNGAAATAHKQVTAALAAAFTQTDRDYFQYAREINHPAVFFAGTCAIACHVDLSAKQLVCANLGDSRAVMGQYDGNNNKLKTIALSVDHSADNLMEQTRIRAEHPDDDDVLVDMGDHADDPDWRVKRIAAFTRSIGDLHLKEKNTSALFNSYVPPEQRILPRPGLKSKKTGITKPKYISTEPELQTVAIPERGFVIIACDGVWDEMTSEEAVQCVAWLLDKYSNQDQYHDIAALFIEQVLKRAVRRIAETYEEEEHLTLAELKARPCGKAHESHRALLHDDITVVIIQFGEHKPVKQYGGSLFNMLQNDAQPPSAHPNDEERSKMSRTKNKREMAVRTSIMDFWTDQIDQLQADAERQAVDRQILQMMNAFEDMSAQALKTLFVALDIDGNGTLDREEIARLIDQVMGMGHVSPEVLDLAFSEMDADGSGDVDFDEFIQFFGH
;
A
#
# COMPACT_ATOMS: atom_id res chain seq x y z
N MET A 1 6.85 49.20 15.33
CA MET A 1 7.06 47.79 15.70
C MET A 1 6.59 46.98 14.51
N THR A 2 7.54 46.55 13.68
CA THR A 2 7.27 45.77 12.47
C THR A 2 6.94 44.33 12.87
N ASN A 3 5.91 43.77 12.22
CA ASN A 3 5.29 42.52 12.58
C ASN A 3 6.21 41.38 12.09
N TRP A 4 7.14 40.95 12.96
CA TRP A 4 8.17 39.94 12.68
C TRP A 4 7.62 38.68 11.99
N TRP A 5 6.39 38.28 12.32
CA TRP A 5 5.69 37.16 11.69
C TRP A 5 5.27 37.40 10.25
N TYR A 6 4.85 38.62 9.92
CA TYR A 6 4.47 38.99 8.55
C TYR A 6 5.71 39.05 7.65
N ASP A 7 6.79 39.67 8.15
CA ASP A 7 8.06 39.76 7.42
C ASP A 7 8.73 38.38 7.27
N ARG A 8 8.61 37.49 8.27
CA ARG A 8 9.13 36.11 8.20
C ARG A 8 8.29 35.22 7.27
N ARG A 9 6.96 35.41 7.21
CA ARG A 9 6.08 34.72 6.26
C ARG A 9 6.32 35.19 4.82
N GLN A 10 6.52 36.50 4.61
CA GLN A 10 6.92 37.06 3.31
C GLN A 10 8.33 36.62 2.90
N ALA A 11 9.28 36.53 3.83
CA ALA A 11 10.61 36.00 3.56
C ALA A 11 10.59 34.50 3.25
N LEU A 12 9.75 33.70 3.94
CA LEU A 12 9.54 32.28 3.64
C LEU A 12 8.78 32.08 2.32
N GLN A 13 7.84 32.96 1.97
CA GLN A 13 7.15 32.94 0.68
C GLN A 13 8.07 33.38 -0.47
N GLN A 14 8.93 34.39 -0.27
CA GLN A 14 9.97 34.78 -1.23
C GLN A 14 11.07 33.72 -1.34
N GLN A 15 11.42 33.03 -0.26
CA GLN A 15 12.36 31.92 -0.24
C GLN A 15 11.76 30.67 -0.91
N GLN A 16 10.46 30.38 -0.71
CA GLN A 16 9.72 29.34 -1.44
C GLN A 16 9.54 29.70 -2.93
N GLN A 17 9.27 30.96 -3.27
CA GLN A 17 9.20 31.42 -4.66
C GLN A 17 10.58 31.43 -5.35
N GLN A 18 11.68 31.68 -4.62
CA GLN A 18 13.04 31.58 -5.15
C GLN A 18 13.57 30.13 -5.19
N GLN A 19 13.00 29.20 -4.43
CA GLN A 19 13.39 27.77 -4.42
C GLN A 19 12.60 26.89 -5.40
N GLN A 20 11.58 27.42 -6.09
CA GLN A 20 10.76 26.69 -7.08
C GLN A 20 11.42 26.49 -8.46
N GLN A 21 12.72 26.22 -8.52
CA GLN A 21 13.40 25.85 -9.77
C GLN A 21 14.22 24.58 -9.60
N THR A 22 13.56 23.44 -9.43
CA THR A 22 13.98 22.14 -9.99
C THR A 22 12.95 21.07 -9.61
N LEU A 23 12.35 20.45 -10.63
CA LEU A 23 11.52 19.22 -10.68
C LEU A 23 10.18 19.49 -11.40
N LYS A 24 10.07 18.95 -12.60
CA LYS A 24 8.83 18.94 -13.38
C LYS A 24 8.01 17.72 -12.95
N VAL A 25 7.22 17.86 -11.89
CA VAL A 25 6.31 16.82 -11.42
C VAL A 25 5.00 16.94 -12.18
N VAL A 26 4.65 15.94 -12.99
CA VAL A 26 3.27 15.79 -13.47
C VAL A 26 2.53 14.94 -12.44
N ARG A 27 1.50 15.52 -11.81
CA ARG A 27 0.62 14.83 -10.86
C ARG A 27 -0.62 14.35 -11.58
N THR A 28 -1.05 13.13 -11.33
CA THR A 28 -2.47 12.76 -11.46
C THR A 28 -2.82 11.90 -10.25
N LEU A 29 -3.68 12.44 -9.38
CA LEU A 29 -4.43 11.67 -8.40
C LEU A 29 -5.80 11.49 -9.04
N TYR A 30 -6.30 10.25 -9.08
CA TYR A 30 -7.72 10.04 -9.31
C TYR A 30 -8.47 10.52 -8.06
N THR A 31 -9.11 11.68 -8.18
CA THR A 31 -10.37 12.05 -7.52
C THR A 31 -11.20 12.70 -8.61
N ASP A 32 -12.52 12.45 -8.66
CA ASP A 32 -13.45 12.73 -9.77
C ASP A 32 -13.61 14.19 -10.25
N ASP A 33 -12.72 15.12 -9.90
CA ASP A 33 -12.80 16.53 -10.30
C ASP A 33 -11.76 16.94 -11.36
N PRO A 34 -12.15 17.68 -12.41
CA PRO A 34 -11.23 18.20 -13.40
C PRO A 34 -10.47 19.42 -12.86
N VAL A 35 -9.13 19.39 -12.91
CA VAL A 35 -8.26 20.53 -12.54
C VAL A 35 -7.54 21.06 -13.80
N PRO A 36 -7.35 22.38 -13.96
CA PRO A 36 -6.96 22.99 -15.22
C PRO A 36 -5.45 22.87 -15.54
N ASP A 37 -5.13 23.01 -16.82
CA ASP A 37 -3.79 22.86 -17.41
C ASP A 37 -2.70 23.70 -16.72
N PRO A 38 -1.51 23.14 -16.40
CA PRO A 38 -0.38 23.90 -15.88
C PRO A 38 0.48 24.56 -16.99
N GLU A 39 0.79 25.85 -16.82
CA GLU A 39 1.72 26.60 -17.66
C GLU A 39 3.20 26.15 -17.52
N PRO A 40 4.04 26.32 -18.57
CA PRO A 40 5.41 25.80 -18.59
C PRO A 40 6.40 26.72 -17.85
N PHE A 41 7.19 26.16 -16.93
CA PHE A 41 8.31 26.86 -16.29
C PHE A 41 9.66 26.14 -16.43
N GLY A 42 10.68 26.90 -16.87
CA GLY A 42 12.08 26.88 -16.46
C GLY A 42 13.00 25.72 -16.91
N GLU A 43 13.94 26.03 -17.80
CA GLU A 43 15.06 25.14 -18.18
C GLU A 43 16.06 24.95 -17.01
N SER A 44 16.22 23.71 -16.54
CA SER A 44 17.31 23.25 -15.67
C SER A 44 17.86 21.92 -16.18
N SER A 45 19.19 21.77 -16.13
CA SER A 45 19.96 20.68 -16.75
C SER A 45 20.37 19.59 -15.74
N ASP A 46 19.45 18.67 -15.41
CA ASP A 46 19.67 17.26 -14.99
C ASP A 46 18.28 16.55 -14.93
N PRO A 47 18.17 15.22 -15.08
CA PRO A 47 17.08 14.58 -15.84
C PRO A 47 15.68 14.72 -15.20
N LEU A 48 14.69 15.07 -16.03
CA LEU A 48 13.27 15.01 -15.68
C LEU A 48 12.92 13.64 -15.09
N VAL A 49 12.57 13.60 -13.81
CA VAL A 49 11.90 12.44 -13.22
C VAL A 49 10.40 12.61 -13.47
N THR A 50 9.78 11.62 -14.10
CA THR A 50 8.32 11.59 -14.30
C THR A 50 7.73 10.45 -13.47
N LEU A 51 6.60 10.70 -12.81
CA LEU A 51 5.92 9.74 -11.96
C LEU A 51 4.55 9.39 -12.56
N TYR A 52 4.23 8.11 -12.61
CA TYR A 52 2.89 7.61 -12.89
C TYR A 52 2.45 6.71 -11.73
N LYS A 53 1.18 6.82 -11.32
CA LYS A 53 0.62 6.02 -10.23
C LYS A 53 -0.80 5.64 -10.62
N GLY A 54 -1.16 4.38 -10.42
CA GLY A 54 -2.52 3.90 -10.66
C GLY A 54 -2.88 2.78 -9.70
N THR A 55 -4.18 2.68 -9.40
CA THR A 55 -4.78 1.58 -8.66
C THR A 55 -6.04 1.13 -9.39
N TYR A 56 -6.30 -0.17 -9.43
CA TYR A 56 -7.52 -0.76 -9.95
C TYR A 56 -8.03 -1.82 -8.98
N GLU A 57 -9.22 -1.56 -8.45
CA GLU A 57 -9.81 -2.33 -7.37
C GLU A 57 -10.49 -3.60 -7.91
N ALA A 58 -10.19 -4.74 -7.28
CA ALA A 58 -10.94 -5.98 -7.37
C ALA A 58 -11.81 -6.17 -6.11
N ASN A 59 -11.25 -5.82 -4.95
CA ASN A 59 -11.92 -5.80 -3.66
C ASN A 59 -12.69 -4.47 -3.45
N ALA A 60 -13.72 -4.50 -2.60
CA ALA A 60 -14.40 -3.30 -2.12
C ALA A 60 -14.60 -3.41 -0.60
N PRO A 61 -13.94 -2.56 0.21
CA PRO A 61 -12.89 -1.63 -0.22
C PRO A 61 -11.66 -2.37 -0.77
N SER A 62 -10.87 -1.70 -1.62
CA SER A 62 -9.55 -2.20 -2.00
C SER A 62 -8.66 -2.32 -0.75
N GLU A 63 -7.85 -3.37 -0.68
CA GLU A 63 -6.89 -3.62 0.40
C GLU A 63 -5.52 -3.01 0.09
N ASP A 64 -5.26 -2.74 -1.18
CA ASP A 64 -4.08 -2.09 -1.71
C ASP A 64 -3.98 -0.60 -1.33
N ARG A 65 -2.78 -0.13 -0.97
CA ARG A 65 -2.46 1.28 -0.73
C ARG A 65 -1.13 1.64 -1.37
N SER A 66 -0.88 2.94 -1.52
CA SER A 66 0.41 3.43 -2.01
C SER A 66 0.69 4.86 -1.54
N THR A 67 1.98 5.16 -1.38
CA THR A 67 2.49 6.44 -0.88
C THR A 67 3.55 6.97 -1.83
N VAL A 68 3.46 8.23 -2.23
CA VAL A 68 4.52 8.92 -2.97
C VAL A 68 4.80 10.28 -2.33
N VAL A 69 6.07 10.52 -1.99
CA VAL A 69 6.55 11.77 -1.41
C VAL A 69 7.74 12.28 -2.22
N ILE A 70 7.66 13.52 -2.68
CA ILE A 70 8.68 14.16 -3.51
C ILE A 70 9.35 15.26 -2.70
N GLY A 71 10.67 15.21 -2.61
CA GLY A 71 11.51 16.30 -2.12
C GLY A 71 12.36 16.90 -3.24
N ASP A 72 13.14 17.93 -2.91
CA ASP A 72 13.87 18.73 -3.91
C ASP A 72 14.89 17.92 -4.74
N THR A 73 15.53 16.93 -4.12
CA THR A 73 16.57 16.10 -4.75
C THR A 73 16.38 14.61 -4.47
N TRP A 74 15.19 14.22 -4.02
CA TRP A 74 14.88 12.85 -3.66
C TRP A 74 13.39 12.55 -3.83
N LEU A 75 13.07 11.27 -3.94
CA LEU A 75 11.71 10.76 -4.05
C LEU A 75 11.58 9.51 -3.17
N PHE A 76 10.43 9.34 -2.55
CA PHE A 76 10.02 8.11 -1.89
C PHE A 76 8.74 7.61 -2.56
N ALA A 77 8.68 6.32 -2.86
CA ALA A 77 7.50 5.65 -3.38
C ALA A 77 7.33 4.29 -2.71
N GLY A 78 6.12 3.95 -2.29
CA GLY A 78 5.81 2.65 -1.72
C GLY A 78 4.45 2.13 -2.14
N VAL A 79 4.32 0.80 -2.16
CA VAL A 79 3.10 0.04 -2.40
C VAL A 79 2.91 -0.90 -1.21
N TRP A 80 1.68 -0.91 -0.67
CA TRP A 80 1.27 -1.66 0.51
C TRP A 80 0.11 -2.54 0.09
N ASP A 81 0.38 -3.81 -0.12
CA ASP A 81 -0.54 -4.82 -0.60
C ASP A 81 -1.20 -5.47 0.61
N GLY A 82 -2.47 -5.11 0.85
CA GLY A 82 -3.19 -5.45 2.07
C GLY A 82 -3.94 -6.77 1.93
N HIS A 83 -4.09 -7.48 3.05
CA HIS A 83 -4.84 -8.73 3.09
C HIS A 83 -5.50 -8.94 4.45
N GLY A 84 -6.63 -9.65 4.46
CA GLY A 84 -7.40 -9.86 5.69
C GLY A 84 -7.95 -8.55 6.26
N GLY A 85 -8.17 -7.56 5.40
CA GLY A 85 -8.63 -6.22 5.73
C GLY A 85 -7.69 -5.08 5.32
N THR A 86 -8.23 -3.86 5.28
CA THR A 86 -7.48 -2.66 4.86
C THR A 86 -6.55 -2.08 5.92
N HIS A 87 -6.75 -2.45 7.18
CA HIS A 87 -6.20 -1.74 8.34
C HIS A 87 -4.66 -1.66 8.35
N ALA A 88 -3.98 -2.76 8.01
CA ALA A 88 -2.51 -2.80 8.01
C ALA A 88 -1.92 -1.95 6.88
N ALA A 89 -2.49 -2.03 5.68
CA ALA A 89 -2.07 -1.24 4.53
C ALA A 89 -2.34 0.27 4.73
N GLU A 90 -3.50 0.64 5.29
CA GLU A 90 -3.83 2.02 5.66
C GLU A 90 -2.90 2.57 6.74
N PHE A 91 -2.60 1.76 7.76
CA PHE A 91 -1.65 2.14 8.79
C PHE A 91 -0.25 2.37 8.22
N CYS A 92 0.22 1.49 7.31
CA CYS A 92 1.49 1.66 6.62
C CYS A 92 1.52 2.92 5.75
N GLN A 93 0.43 3.23 5.04
CA GLN A 93 0.31 4.42 4.21
C GLN A 93 0.54 5.70 4.99
N LYS A 94 0.02 5.77 6.23
CA LYS A 94 0.15 6.91 7.15
C LYS A 94 1.51 6.93 7.85
N THR A 95 1.97 5.79 8.35
CA THR A 95 3.01 5.75 9.40
C THR A 95 4.40 5.39 8.88
N LEU A 96 4.52 4.57 7.84
CA LEU A 96 5.83 4.01 7.46
C LEU A 96 6.83 5.09 7.06
N PHE A 97 6.40 6.02 6.20
CA PHE A 97 7.28 7.11 5.77
C PHE A 97 7.60 8.09 6.92
N GLU A 98 6.67 8.31 7.86
CA GLU A 98 6.92 9.11 9.05
C GLU A 98 8.01 8.49 9.94
N ASN A 99 7.98 7.16 10.08
CA ASN A 99 9.03 6.40 10.75
C ASN A 99 10.39 6.47 10.04
N VAL A 100 10.42 6.58 8.70
CA VAL A 100 11.65 6.88 7.96
C VAL A 100 12.17 8.27 8.34
N LEU A 101 11.30 9.29 8.34
CA LEU A 101 11.69 10.65 8.70
C LEU A 101 12.20 10.74 10.14
N GLU A 102 11.56 10.05 11.08
CA GLU A 102 11.99 10.00 12.47
C GLU A 102 13.34 9.29 12.62
N GLY A 103 13.55 8.16 11.93
CA GLY A 103 14.84 7.49 11.89
C GLY A 103 15.97 8.39 11.37
N ILE A 104 15.69 9.21 10.36
CA ILE A 104 16.63 10.22 9.86
C ILE A 104 16.90 11.30 10.91
N ARG A 105 15.88 11.81 11.61
CA ARG A 105 16.03 12.84 12.66
C ARG A 105 16.85 12.34 13.85
N GLN A 106 16.69 11.08 14.23
CA GLN A 106 17.41 10.46 15.35
C GLN A 106 18.86 10.13 15.03
N ALA A 107 19.19 9.91 13.76
CA ALA A 107 20.56 9.79 13.30
C ALA A 107 21.27 11.15 13.46
N GLN A 108 21.99 11.33 14.57
CA GLN A 108 22.77 12.54 14.87
C GLN A 108 23.54 13.04 13.63
N PRO A 109 23.56 14.37 13.35
CA PRO A 109 24.35 14.89 12.25
C PRO A 109 25.83 14.53 12.48
N PRO A 110 26.58 14.15 11.43
CA PRO A 110 27.98 13.78 11.59
C PRO A 110 28.74 14.92 12.28
N SER A 111 29.32 14.61 13.44
CA SER A 111 30.24 15.51 14.14
C SER A 111 31.46 15.73 13.25
N THR A 112 31.47 16.85 12.53
CA THR A 112 32.43 17.40 11.55
C THR A 112 31.97 17.35 10.08
N PRO A 113 31.82 18.50 9.40
CA PRO A 113 31.60 18.55 7.97
C PRO A 113 32.93 18.31 7.24
N SER A 114 33.23 17.06 6.90
CA SER A 114 34.16 16.77 5.80
C SER A 114 33.39 16.98 4.49
N SER A 115 33.80 17.97 3.70
CA SER A 115 33.12 18.40 2.46
C SER A 115 33.12 17.33 1.35
N ASN A 116 33.86 16.24 1.51
CA ASN A 116 33.91 15.13 0.55
C ASN A 116 33.21 13.91 1.17
N GLY A 117 32.01 13.59 0.68
CA GLY A 117 31.24 12.40 1.09
C GLY A 117 29.92 12.66 1.82
N ALA A 118 29.48 13.92 1.93
CA ALA A 118 28.23 14.28 2.62
C ALA A 118 27.00 13.59 2.01
N ALA A 119 26.84 13.61 0.68
CA ALA A 119 25.72 12.96 0.00
C ALA A 119 25.72 11.43 0.20
N ALA A 120 26.87 10.77 0.07
CA ALA A 120 26.98 9.33 0.31
C ALA A 120 26.73 8.95 1.78
N THR A 121 27.07 9.84 2.71
CA THR A 121 26.79 9.66 4.15
C THR A 121 25.31 9.83 4.44
N ALA A 122 24.68 10.87 3.88
CA ALA A 122 23.24 11.10 3.99
C ALA A 122 22.43 9.94 3.40
N HIS A 123 22.80 9.46 2.21
CA HIS A 123 22.16 8.30 1.57
C HIS A 123 22.20 7.07 2.48
N LYS A 124 23.37 6.75 3.07
CA LYS A 124 23.49 5.64 4.02
C LYS A 124 22.62 5.79 5.26
N GLN A 125 22.46 7.02 5.77
CA GLN A 125 21.56 7.29 6.89
C GLN A 125 20.10 7.03 6.48
N VAL A 126 19.69 7.48 5.30
CA VAL A 126 18.34 7.20 4.78
C VAL A 126 18.12 5.71 4.54
N THR A 127 19.09 4.99 3.97
CA THR A 127 19.03 3.53 3.80
C THR A 127 18.82 2.81 5.14
N ALA A 128 19.56 3.20 6.18
CA ALA A 128 19.42 2.62 7.51
C ALA A 128 18.07 2.96 8.15
N ALA A 129 17.62 4.21 8.02
CA ALA A 129 16.32 4.65 8.50
C ALA A 129 15.17 3.91 7.79
N LEU A 130 15.27 3.72 6.47
CA LEU A 130 14.31 2.95 5.69
C LEU A 130 14.20 1.51 6.18
N ALA A 131 15.34 0.82 6.38
CA ALA A 131 15.33 -0.54 6.92
C ALA A 131 14.67 -0.62 8.31
N ALA A 132 15.01 0.32 9.20
CA ALA A 132 14.47 0.35 10.56
C ALA A 132 12.97 0.67 10.60
N ALA A 133 12.48 1.49 9.66
CA ALA A 133 11.10 1.94 9.62
C ALA A 133 10.09 0.80 9.47
N PHE A 134 10.40 -0.26 8.73
CA PHE A 134 9.50 -1.42 8.59
C PHE A 134 9.26 -2.11 9.95
N THR A 135 10.34 -2.40 10.68
CA THR A 135 10.23 -3.02 12.01
C THR A 135 9.60 -2.08 13.03
N GLN A 136 9.84 -0.77 12.94
CA GLN A 136 9.18 0.20 13.81
C GLN A 136 7.68 0.27 13.52
N THR A 137 7.29 0.34 12.25
CA THR A 137 5.89 0.39 11.81
C THR A 137 5.11 -0.86 12.25
N ASP A 138 5.71 -2.05 12.18
CA ASP A 138 5.07 -3.28 12.69
C ASP A 138 4.86 -3.25 14.21
N ARG A 139 5.80 -2.68 14.97
CA ARG A 139 5.63 -2.48 16.43
C ARG A 139 4.53 -1.49 16.75
N ASP A 140 4.47 -0.39 16.00
CA ASP A 140 3.44 0.65 16.19
C ASP A 140 2.07 0.08 15.82
N TYR A 141 1.98 -0.69 14.73
CA TYR A 141 0.76 -1.41 14.35
C TYR A 141 0.32 -2.41 15.41
N PHE A 142 1.26 -3.13 16.05
CA PHE A 142 0.92 -4.02 17.15
C PHE A 142 0.34 -3.27 18.35
N GLN A 143 0.86 -2.09 18.69
CA GLN A 143 0.30 -1.25 19.75
C GLN A 143 -1.11 -0.78 19.38
N TYR A 144 -1.29 -0.27 18.17
CA TYR A 144 -2.58 0.12 17.62
C TYR A 144 -3.61 -1.03 17.66
N ALA A 145 -3.22 -2.23 17.20
CA ALA A 145 -4.08 -3.40 17.25
C ALA A 145 -4.48 -3.80 18.68
N ARG A 146 -3.56 -3.66 19.65
CA ARG A 146 -3.85 -3.93 21.06
C ARG A 146 -4.79 -2.90 21.69
N GLU A 147 -4.67 -1.64 21.30
CA GLU A 147 -5.56 -0.58 21.75
C GLU A 147 -6.98 -0.79 21.22
N ILE A 148 -7.09 -1.18 19.94
CA ILE A 148 -8.37 -1.52 19.34
C ILE A 148 -8.93 -2.82 19.93
N ASN A 149 -8.07 -3.81 20.14
CA ASN A 149 -8.37 -5.13 20.68
C ASN A 149 -9.42 -5.91 19.88
N HIS A 150 -9.36 -5.85 18.55
CA HIS A 150 -10.36 -6.41 17.65
C HIS A 150 -9.74 -7.40 16.64
N PRO A 151 -10.30 -8.62 16.45
CA PRO A 151 -9.76 -9.61 15.52
C PRO A 151 -9.48 -9.09 14.10
N ALA A 152 -10.36 -8.27 13.53
CA ALA A 152 -10.12 -7.66 12.21
C ALA A 152 -8.75 -6.97 12.09
N VAL A 153 -8.30 -6.27 13.14
CA VAL A 153 -7.00 -5.58 13.14
C VAL A 153 -5.84 -6.54 13.42
N PHE A 154 -6.04 -7.57 14.23
CA PHE A 154 -5.01 -8.59 14.49
C PHE A 154 -4.72 -9.50 13.28
N PHE A 155 -5.67 -9.60 12.37
CA PHE A 155 -5.61 -10.48 11.19
C PHE A 155 -5.21 -9.74 9.95
N ALA A 156 -5.58 -8.45 9.83
CA ALA A 156 -5.08 -7.62 8.76
C ALA A 156 -3.55 -7.59 8.76
N GLY A 157 -3.00 -7.77 7.57
CA GLY A 157 -1.58 -7.69 7.28
C GLY A 157 -1.37 -6.96 5.96
N THR A 158 -0.12 -6.63 5.68
CA THR A 158 0.25 -6.06 4.39
C THR A 158 1.67 -6.45 3.99
N CYS A 159 1.81 -6.91 2.76
CA CYS A 159 3.07 -6.92 2.05
C CYS A 159 3.47 -5.49 1.69
N ALA A 160 4.75 -5.15 1.83
CA ALA A 160 5.19 -3.77 1.74
C ALA A 160 6.48 -3.65 0.94
N ILE A 161 6.48 -2.78 -0.06
CA ILE A 161 7.67 -2.47 -0.85
C ILE A 161 7.85 -0.96 -0.99
N ALA A 162 9.07 -0.49 -0.77
CA ALA A 162 9.39 0.94 -0.78
C ALA A 162 10.71 1.23 -1.50
N CYS A 163 10.71 2.23 -2.38
CA CYS A 163 11.89 2.75 -3.05
C CYS A 163 12.17 4.18 -2.59
N HIS A 164 13.41 4.44 -2.18
CA HIS A 164 13.93 5.80 -2.01
C HIS A 164 14.95 6.10 -3.11
N VAL A 165 14.70 7.16 -3.86
CA VAL A 165 15.52 7.67 -4.96
C VAL A 165 16.22 8.92 -4.46
N ASP A 166 17.56 8.91 -4.48
CA ASP A 166 18.41 10.05 -4.15
C ASP A 166 19.11 10.54 -5.42
N LEU A 167 18.62 11.64 -5.97
CA LEU A 167 19.14 12.23 -7.21
C LEU A 167 20.53 12.85 -7.00
N SER A 168 20.79 13.37 -5.79
CA SER A 168 22.08 13.95 -5.43
C SER A 168 23.17 12.87 -5.36
N ALA A 169 22.85 11.71 -4.77
CA ALA A 169 23.76 10.57 -4.70
C ALA A 169 23.75 9.70 -5.98
N LYS A 170 22.78 9.90 -6.88
CA LYS A 170 22.50 9.03 -8.04
C LYS A 170 22.29 7.56 -7.63
N GLN A 171 21.61 7.34 -6.51
CA GLN A 171 21.34 6.01 -5.95
C GLN A 171 19.85 5.82 -5.71
N LEU A 172 19.38 4.60 -5.94
CA LEU A 172 18.06 4.12 -5.55
C LEU A 172 18.24 2.97 -4.58
N VAL A 173 17.51 3.00 -3.47
CA VAL A 173 17.39 1.86 -2.56
C VAL A 173 15.96 1.35 -2.58
N CYS A 174 15.80 0.04 -2.81
CA CYS A 174 14.54 -0.68 -2.69
C CYS A 174 14.58 -1.51 -1.40
N ALA A 175 13.54 -1.42 -0.59
CA ALA A 175 13.30 -2.25 0.59
C ALA A 175 12.02 -3.06 0.36
N ASN A 176 12.13 -4.39 0.31
CA ASN A 176 11.01 -5.29 0.09
C ASN A 176 10.67 -6.10 1.35
N LEU A 177 9.39 -6.24 1.65
CA LEU A 177 8.83 -7.04 2.72
C LEU A 177 7.51 -7.68 2.27
N GLY A 178 7.60 -8.66 1.38
CA GLY A 178 6.46 -9.42 0.90
C GLY A 178 6.70 -9.95 -0.50
N ASP A 179 5.62 -10.29 -1.19
CA ASP A 179 5.53 -10.72 -2.58
C ASP A 179 5.21 -9.58 -3.57
N SER A 180 4.94 -8.36 -3.09
CA SER A 180 5.08 -7.17 -3.93
C SER A 180 6.51 -7.06 -4.49
N ARG A 181 6.67 -6.45 -5.68
CA ARG A 181 7.94 -6.46 -6.41
C ARG A 181 8.29 -5.12 -7.07
N ALA A 182 9.59 -4.84 -7.12
CA ALA A 182 10.15 -3.71 -7.84
C ALA A 182 11.15 -4.16 -8.91
N VAL A 183 11.02 -3.59 -10.11
CA VAL A 183 11.87 -3.92 -11.27
C VAL A 183 12.27 -2.65 -12.01
N MET A 184 13.49 -2.62 -12.54
CA MET A 184 14.01 -1.50 -13.32
C MET A 184 14.16 -1.89 -14.79
N GLY A 185 13.60 -1.07 -15.68
CA GLY A 185 13.93 -1.04 -17.10
C GLY A 185 15.03 -0.03 -17.36
N GLN A 186 16.25 -0.48 -17.65
CA GLN A 186 17.39 0.38 -17.94
C GLN A 186 17.76 0.31 -19.42
N TYR A 187 17.92 1.47 -20.08
CA TYR A 187 18.49 1.53 -21.43
C TYR A 187 20.01 1.63 -21.37
N ASP A 188 20.70 0.90 -22.25
CA ASP A 188 22.12 1.14 -22.47
C ASP A 188 22.34 2.47 -23.23
N GLY A 189 23.40 3.20 -22.88
CA GLY A 189 23.71 4.50 -23.49
C GLY A 189 24.18 4.42 -24.96
N ASN A 190 24.56 3.24 -25.43
CA ASN A 190 25.20 3.05 -26.73
C ASN A 190 24.25 2.55 -27.83
N ASN A 191 23.40 1.57 -27.53
CA ASN A 191 22.58 0.85 -28.52
C ASN A 191 21.08 0.98 -28.26
N ASN A 192 20.67 1.74 -27.23
CA ASN A 192 19.30 1.87 -26.78
C ASN A 192 18.66 0.52 -26.41
N LYS A 193 19.47 -0.46 -25.99
CA LYS A 193 18.98 -1.79 -25.61
C LYS A 193 18.39 -1.73 -24.20
N LEU A 194 17.14 -2.18 -24.06
CA LEU A 194 16.45 -2.29 -22.79
C LEU A 194 16.92 -3.55 -22.03
N LYS A 195 17.25 -3.37 -20.74
CA LYS A 195 17.58 -4.44 -19.80
C LYS A 195 16.62 -4.40 -18.62
N THR A 196 16.07 -5.56 -18.26
CA THR A 196 15.33 -5.76 -17.01
C THR A 196 16.30 -6.07 -15.88
N ILE A 197 16.14 -5.38 -14.75
CA ILE A 197 16.95 -5.53 -13.55
C ILE A 197 16.00 -5.68 -12.37
N ALA A 198 16.04 -6.83 -11.68
CA ALA A 198 15.30 -7.02 -10.44
C ALA A 198 15.86 -6.11 -9.33
N LEU A 199 14.97 -5.42 -8.61
CA LEU A 199 15.30 -4.59 -7.44
C LEU A 199 14.83 -5.22 -6.12
N SER A 200 14.05 -6.30 -6.20
CA SER A 200 13.60 -7.09 -5.08
C SER A 200 13.53 -8.57 -5.47
N VAL A 201 13.47 -9.42 -4.44
CA VAL A 201 13.12 -10.82 -4.56
C VAL A 201 11.86 -11.04 -3.74
N ASP A 202 10.90 -11.77 -4.29
CA ASP A 202 9.62 -12.01 -3.61
C ASP A 202 9.83 -12.90 -2.40
N HIS A 203 9.21 -12.50 -1.29
CA HIS A 203 9.20 -13.26 -0.05
C HIS A 203 7.97 -14.17 0.01
N SER A 204 7.77 -15.02 -0.99
CA SER A 204 6.69 -16.02 -1.02
C SER A 204 7.12 -17.36 -0.40
N ALA A 205 6.15 -18.17 0.00
CA ALA A 205 6.34 -19.50 0.56
C ALA A 205 6.87 -20.50 -0.48
N ASP A 206 6.68 -20.21 -1.78
CA ASP A 206 7.27 -20.97 -2.88
C ASP A 206 8.76 -20.67 -3.07
N ASN A 207 9.24 -19.53 -2.57
CA ASN A 207 10.63 -19.15 -2.69
C ASN A 207 11.54 -20.09 -1.87
N LEU A 208 12.39 -20.85 -2.56
CA LEU A 208 13.28 -21.85 -1.93
C LEU A 208 14.24 -21.25 -0.89
N MET A 209 14.67 -20.00 -1.05
CA MET A 209 15.51 -19.32 -0.07
C MET A 209 14.72 -19.00 1.21
N GLU A 210 13.49 -18.51 1.09
CA GLU A 210 12.61 -18.29 2.24
C GLU A 210 12.19 -19.60 2.89
N GLN A 211 11.93 -20.66 2.11
CA GLN A 211 11.66 -21.98 2.66
C GLN A 211 12.84 -22.49 3.49
N THR A 212 14.06 -22.29 3.01
CA THR A 212 15.28 -22.68 3.72
C THR A 212 15.43 -21.86 5.01
N ARG A 213 15.20 -20.55 4.95
CA ARG A 213 15.26 -19.64 6.10
C ARG A 213 14.25 -20.04 7.18
N ILE A 214 12.97 -20.19 6.82
CA ILE A 214 11.90 -20.52 7.76
C ILE A 214 12.13 -21.90 8.41
N ARG A 215 12.51 -22.92 7.63
CA ARG A 215 12.83 -24.25 8.20
C ARG A 215 14.01 -24.18 9.18
N ALA A 216 14.99 -23.32 8.93
CA ALA A 216 16.12 -23.11 9.84
C ALA A 216 15.75 -22.35 11.12
N GLU A 217 14.81 -21.40 11.03
CA GLU A 217 14.30 -20.67 12.19
C GLU A 217 13.38 -21.52 13.09
N HIS A 218 12.69 -22.50 12.48
CA HIS A 218 11.71 -23.40 13.10
C HIS A 218 12.02 -24.90 12.90
N PRO A 219 13.20 -25.39 13.31
CA PRO A 219 13.63 -26.77 13.03
C PRO A 219 12.81 -27.86 13.77
N ASP A 220 11.98 -27.45 14.74
CA ASP A 220 11.14 -28.35 15.55
C ASP A 220 9.65 -28.31 15.16
N ASP A 221 9.28 -27.55 14.11
CA ASP A 221 7.90 -27.39 13.61
C ASP A 221 7.78 -27.96 12.20
N ASP A 222 7.44 -29.25 12.12
CA ASP A 222 7.27 -29.98 10.85
C ASP A 222 6.12 -29.43 9.98
N ASP A 223 5.27 -28.57 10.54
CA ASP A 223 4.09 -27.97 9.89
C ASP A 223 4.29 -26.45 9.69
N VAL A 224 5.54 -25.97 9.73
CA VAL A 224 5.85 -24.54 9.52
C VAL A 224 5.56 -24.10 8.09
N LEU A 225 5.86 -24.95 7.12
CA LEU A 225 5.64 -24.76 5.69
C LEU A 225 5.01 -26.02 5.11
N VAL A 226 3.85 -25.87 4.51
CA VAL A 226 3.05 -26.99 4.00
C VAL A 226 2.66 -26.68 2.56
N ASP A 227 2.90 -27.62 1.68
CA ASP A 227 2.31 -27.65 0.35
C ASP A 227 0.85 -28.11 0.45
N MET A 228 -0.06 -27.22 0.11
CA MET A 228 -1.51 -27.44 0.07
C MET A 228 -1.99 -27.83 -1.33
N GLY A 229 -1.07 -27.93 -2.30
CA GLY A 229 -1.36 -28.27 -3.68
C GLY A 229 -1.93 -29.68 -3.82
N ASP A 230 -2.92 -29.81 -4.69
CA ASP A 230 -3.55 -31.11 -4.99
C ASP A 230 -2.67 -32.00 -5.88
N HIS A 231 -1.71 -31.40 -6.59
CA HIS A 231 -0.86 -32.04 -7.59
C HIS A 231 0.58 -31.55 -7.48
N ALA A 232 1.54 -32.44 -7.74
CA ALA A 232 2.97 -32.12 -7.64
C ALA A 232 3.44 -31.07 -8.66
N ASP A 233 2.67 -30.85 -9.72
CA ASP A 233 2.98 -29.88 -10.78
C ASP A 233 2.41 -28.48 -10.49
N ASP A 234 1.65 -28.32 -9.40
CA ASP A 234 1.01 -27.07 -8.99
C ASP A 234 1.02 -26.95 -7.45
N PRO A 235 2.20 -26.68 -6.86
CA PRO A 235 2.34 -26.57 -5.42
C PRO A 235 1.68 -25.29 -4.90
N ASP A 236 1.09 -25.36 -3.71
CA ASP A 236 0.52 -24.21 -3.01
C ASP A 236 1.17 -24.13 -1.62
N TRP A 237 2.41 -23.65 -1.58
CA TRP A 237 3.13 -23.57 -0.30
C TRP A 237 2.52 -22.49 0.59
N ARG A 238 2.27 -22.85 1.85
CA ARG A 238 1.69 -21.95 2.85
C ARG A 238 2.45 -22.02 4.17
N VAL A 239 2.74 -20.86 4.76
CA VAL A 239 3.23 -20.75 6.14
C VAL A 239 2.07 -21.06 7.07
N LYS A 240 2.24 -22.08 7.93
CA LYS A 240 1.20 -22.57 8.84
C LYS A 240 -0.16 -22.83 8.17
N ARG A 241 -0.18 -23.19 6.88
CA ARG A 241 -1.38 -23.40 6.05
C ARG A 241 -2.24 -22.14 5.84
N ILE A 242 -1.68 -20.96 6.08
CA ILE A 242 -2.40 -19.68 6.06
C ILE A 242 -1.81 -18.77 4.98
N ALA A 243 -0.57 -18.34 5.13
CA ALA A 243 0.00 -17.28 4.30
C ALA A 243 0.80 -17.83 3.11
N ALA A 244 0.58 -17.29 1.91
CA ALA A 244 1.45 -17.51 0.75
C ALA A 244 2.72 -16.65 0.80
N PHE A 245 2.73 -15.58 1.59
CA PHE A 245 3.91 -14.77 1.88
C PHE A 245 4.62 -15.26 3.15
N THR A 246 5.86 -14.79 3.33
CA THR A 246 6.75 -15.17 4.44
C THR A 246 7.19 -13.97 5.27
N ARG A 247 6.90 -12.75 4.80
CA ARG A 247 7.21 -11.48 5.44
C ARG A 247 6.08 -10.49 5.20
N SER A 248 5.71 -9.72 6.22
CA SER A 248 4.66 -8.69 6.14
C SER A 248 4.74 -7.75 7.34
N ILE A 249 4.02 -6.63 7.29
CA ILE A 249 3.60 -5.86 8.48
C ILE A 249 2.21 -6.36 8.91
N GLY A 250 1.92 -6.43 10.21
CA GLY A 250 0.63 -6.94 10.70
C GLY A 250 0.63 -8.46 10.85
N ASP A 251 -0.41 -9.18 10.46
CA ASP A 251 -0.50 -10.64 10.60
C ASP A 251 -0.14 -11.13 12.02
N LEU A 252 -0.61 -10.41 13.04
CA LEU A 252 -0.19 -10.60 14.43
C LEU A 252 -0.54 -12.00 14.95
N HIS A 253 -1.55 -12.64 14.33
CA HIS A 253 -1.90 -14.03 14.56
C HIS A 253 -0.77 -15.03 14.21
N LEU A 254 0.18 -14.66 13.35
CA LEU A 254 1.36 -15.43 12.93
C LEU A 254 2.69 -14.89 13.50
N LYS A 255 2.64 -13.91 14.39
CA LYS A 255 3.82 -13.28 15.01
C LYS A 255 3.82 -13.33 16.52
N GLU A 256 2.64 -13.13 17.13
CA GLU A 256 2.49 -12.87 18.55
C GLU A 256 1.83 -14.03 19.31
N LYS A 257 2.12 -14.12 20.62
CA LYS A 257 1.49 -15.14 21.47
C LYS A 257 0.05 -14.77 21.77
N ASN A 258 -0.82 -15.77 21.84
CA ASN A 258 -2.22 -15.65 22.26
C ASN A 258 -3.13 -14.82 21.34
N THR A 259 -2.63 -14.27 20.24
CA THR A 259 -3.44 -13.56 19.22
C THR A 259 -4.39 -14.52 18.51
N SER A 260 -3.97 -15.76 18.22
CA SER A 260 -4.87 -16.79 17.71
C SER A 260 -5.91 -17.25 18.74
N ALA A 261 -5.70 -17.01 20.04
CA ALA A 261 -6.70 -17.30 21.07
C ALA A 261 -7.78 -16.22 21.11
N LEU A 262 -7.38 -14.95 20.97
CA LEU A 262 -8.30 -13.83 20.76
C LEU A 262 -9.17 -14.10 19.54
N PHE A 263 -8.58 -14.51 18.42
CA PHE A 263 -9.36 -14.93 17.27
C PHE A 263 -10.38 -16.01 17.61
N ASN A 264 -9.90 -17.16 18.13
CA ASN A 264 -10.73 -18.33 18.36
C ASN A 264 -11.91 -18.09 19.33
N SER A 265 -11.96 -16.97 20.05
CA SER A 265 -13.11 -16.58 20.87
C SER A 265 -14.25 -15.92 20.08
N TYR A 266 -13.99 -15.39 18.88
CA TYR A 266 -15.00 -14.74 18.03
C TYR A 266 -15.62 -15.70 17.00
N VAL A 267 -15.18 -16.96 16.98
CA VAL A 267 -15.44 -17.89 15.87
C VAL A 267 -15.99 -19.22 16.40
N PRO A 268 -16.99 -19.80 15.72
CA PRO A 268 -17.46 -21.16 16.01
C PRO A 268 -16.32 -22.19 16.04
N PRO A 269 -16.40 -23.23 16.89
CA PRO A 269 -15.35 -24.25 17.05
C PRO A 269 -14.80 -24.85 15.75
N GLU A 270 -15.65 -25.04 14.76
CA GLU A 270 -15.37 -25.56 13.42
C GLU A 270 -14.54 -24.63 12.54
N GLN A 271 -14.49 -23.34 12.85
CA GLN A 271 -13.75 -22.30 12.13
C GLN A 271 -12.48 -21.85 12.88
N ARG A 272 -12.19 -22.48 14.04
CA ARG A 272 -10.99 -22.17 14.82
C ARG A 272 -9.73 -22.60 14.08
N ILE A 273 -8.70 -21.78 14.13
CA ILE A 273 -7.38 -22.12 13.56
C ILE A 273 -6.73 -23.24 14.40
N LEU A 274 -6.50 -24.41 13.80
CA LEU A 274 -5.94 -25.63 14.43
C LEU A 274 -4.82 -26.27 13.55
N PRO A 275 -3.62 -26.59 14.09
CA PRO A 275 -3.07 -26.16 15.36
C PRO A 275 -2.52 -24.73 15.24
N ARG A 276 -3.22 -23.83 15.94
CA ARG A 276 -2.73 -22.60 16.60
C ARG A 276 -1.21 -22.43 16.53
N PRO A 277 -0.69 -21.30 16.00
CA PRO A 277 0.59 -20.74 16.45
C PRO A 277 0.67 -20.86 17.99
N GLY A 278 1.39 -21.86 18.51
CA GLY A 278 1.28 -22.25 19.92
C GLY A 278 0.93 -23.70 20.28
N LEU A 279 0.66 -24.63 19.35
CA LEU A 279 0.68 -26.05 19.73
C LEU A 279 2.13 -26.52 19.89
N LYS A 280 2.46 -26.94 21.11
CA LYS A 280 3.77 -27.50 21.46
C LYS A 280 4.13 -28.62 20.50
N SER A 281 5.30 -28.53 19.86
CA SER A 281 5.99 -29.72 19.38
C SER A 281 5.99 -30.73 20.53
N LYS A 282 5.48 -31.94 20.29
CA LYS A 282 5.49 -33.03 21.28
C LYS A 282 6.92 -33.36 21.75
N LYS A 283 7.95 -32.92 21.01
CA LYS A 283 9.38 -33.11 21.31
C LYS A 283 10.00 -32.02 22.17
N THR A 284 9.68 -30.73 21.96
CA THR A 284 10.46 -29.63 22.56
C THR A 284 9.65 -28.66 23.45
N GLY A 285 8.32 -28.63 23.35
CA GLY A 285 7.48 -27.80 24.22
C GLY A 285 7.61 -26.28 24.01
N ILE A 286 8.39 -25.83 23.03
CA ILE A 286 8.65 -24.42 22.72
C ILE A 286 7.88 -24.03 21.46
N THR A 287 7.11 -22.96 21.55
CA THR A 287 6.49 -22.29 20.40
C THR A 287 7.17 -20.92 20.23
N LYS A 288 7.84 -20.73 19.10
CA LYS A 288 8.33 -19.43 18.64
C LYS A 288 7.29 -18.91 17.64
N PRO A 289 6.36 -18.04 18.07
CA PRO A 289 5.23 -17.62 17.25
C PRO A 289 5.62 -16.69 16.11
N LYS A 290 6.90 -16.30 15.96
CA LYS A 290 7.34 -15.40 14.89
C LYS A 290 7.57 -16.18 13.59
N TYR A 291 6.48 -16.60 12.93
CA TYR A 291 6.52 -17.36 11.68
C TYR A 291 6.66 -16.47 10.44
N ILE A 292 6.17 -15.23 10.54
CA ILE A 292 6.31 -14.21 9.51
C ILE A 292 7.36 -13.19 9.95
N SER A 293 8.31 -12.86 9.07
CA SER A 293 9.34 -11.87 9.37
C SER A 293 8.88 -10.44 9.10
N THR A 294 9.51 -9.50 9.78
CA THR A 294 9.30 -8.04 9.67
C THR A 294 10.58 -7.34 9.21
N GLU A 295 11.57 -8.13 8.78
CA GLU A 295 12.88 -7.65 8.33
C GLU A 295 12.87 -7.53 6.80
N PRO A 296 12.92 -6.30 6.26
CA PRO A 296 12.92 -6.09 4.82
C PRO A 296 14.26 -6.51 4.21
N GLU A 297 14.23 -6.97 2.96
CA GLU A 297 15.45 -7.11 2.16
C GLU A 297 15.73 -5.80 1.42
N LEU A 298 16.98 -5.32 1.47
CA LEU A 298 17.38 -4.08 0.82
C LEU A 298 18.31 -4.32 -0.37
N GLN A 299 18.02 -3.65 -1.47
CA GLN A 299 18.88 -3.59 -2.65
C GLN A 299 19.15 -2.13 -3.04
N THR A 300 20.43 -1.76 -3.15
CA THR A 300 20.85 -0.44 -3.63
C THR A 300 21.44 -0.54 -5.03
N VAL A 301 20.99 0.32 -5.94
CA VAL A 301 21.42 0.38 -7.33
C VAL A 301 21.69 1.83 -7.75
N ALA A 302 22.49 2.02 -8.80
CA ALA A 302 22.67 3.33 -9.40
C ALA A 302 21.41 3.73 -10.21
N ILE A 303 21.04 5.00 -10.16
CA ILE A 303 19.97 5.55 -11.00
C ILE A 303 20.46 5.55 -12.46
N PRO A 304 19.67 5.05 -13.42
CA PRO A 304 20.06 5.05 -14.82
C PRO A 304 19.97 6.48 -15.40
N GLU A 305 20.80 6.80 -16.39
CA GLU A 305 20.65 8.04 -17.17
C GLU A 305 19.32 8.08 -17.93
N ARG A 306 18.88 6.90 -18.41
CA ARG A 306 17.59 6.67 -19.04
C ARG A 306 17.00 5.33 -18.62
N GLY A 307 15.78 5.35 -18.15
CA GLY A 307 15.07 4.14 -17.75
C GLY A 307 13.83 4.46 -16.93
N PHE A 308 13.31 3.45 -16.27
CA PHE A 308 12.21 3.58 -15.34
C PHE A 308 12.25 2.45 -14.31
N VAL A 309 11.53 2.64 -13.21
CA VAL A 309 11.28 1.64 -12.18
C VAL A 309 9.78 1.42 -12.08
N ILE A 310 9.37 0.16 -11.99
CA ILE A 310 8.00 -0.27 -11.72
C ILE A 310 8.00 -0.83 -10.30
N ILE A 311 7.10 -0.34 -9.45
CA ILE A 311 6.85 -0.82 -8.08
C ILE A 311 5.39 -1.22 -8.05
N ALA A 312 5.06 -2.49 -7.77
CA ALA A 312 3.67 -2.94 -7.78
C ALA A 312 3.40 -4.08 -6.78
N CYS A 313 2.14 -4.22 -6.40
CA CYS A 313 1.60 -5.39 -5.70
C CYS A 313 1.59 -6.64 -6.59
N ASP A 314 1.30 -7.80 -6.01
CA ASP A 314 1.26 -9.08 -6.72
C ASP A 314 0.18 -9.17 -7.82
N GLY A 315 -0.90 -8.38 -7.73
CA GLY A 315 -1.91 -8.28 -8.80
C GLY A 315 -1.35 -7.89 -10.18
N VAL A 316 -0.16 -7.28 -10.25
CA VAL A 316 0.61 -7.14 -11.51
C VAL A 316 1.42 -8.40 -11.84
N TRP A 317 2.11 -8.95 -10.84
CA TRP A 317 3.13 -9.99 -11.01
C TRP A 317 2.56 -11.39 -11.20
N ASP A 318 1.31 -11.61 -10.80
CA ASP A 318 0.52 -12.81 -11.10
C ASP A 318 0.18 -12.92 -12.59
N GLU A 319 0.08 -11.77 -13.26
CA GLU A 319 -0.30 -11.70 -14.67
C GLU A 319 0.91 -11.54 -15.60
N MET A 320 1.94 -10.81 -15.15
CA MET A 320 3.11 -10.46 -15.96
C MET A 320 4.42 -10.83 -15.29
N THR A 321 5.31 -11.45 -16.07
CA THR A 321 6.72 -11.55 -15.69
C THR A 321 7.39 -10.17 -15.63
N SER A 322 8.52 -10.09 -14.92
CA SER A 322 9.32 -8.86 -14.84
C SER A 322 9.73 -8.33 -16.22
N GLU A 323 10.11 -9.22 -17.13
CA GLU A 323 10.48 -8.90 -18.50
C GLU A 323 9.30 -8.38 -19.32
N GLU A 324 8.12 -8.98 -19.19
CA GLU A 324 6.91 -8.54 -19.88
C GLU A 324 6.46 -7.16 -19.40
N ALA A 325 6.43 -6.94 -18.09
CA ALA A 325 6.07 -5.64 -17.51
C ALA A 325 7.01 -4.52 -17.97
N VAL A 326 8.33 -4.76 -17.94
CA VAL A 326 9.33 -3.79 -18.43
C VAL A 326 9.16 -3.51 -19.92
N GLN A 327 8.92 -4.54 -20.75
CA GLN A 327 8.68 -4.32 -22.17
C GLN A 327 7.37 -3.55 -22.44
N CYS A 328 6.32 -3.82 -21.67
CA CYS A 328 5.03 -3.14 -21.76
C CYS A 328 5.14 -1.65 -21.45
N VAL A 329 5.74 -1.29 -20.31
CA VAL A 329 5.95 0.13 -19.92
C VAL A 329 6.85 0.84 -20.93
N ALA A 330 7.92 0.20 -21.40
CA ALA A 330 8.79 0.76 -22.43
C ALA A 330 8.06 1.02 -23.76
N TRP A 331 7.10 0.18 -24.13
CA TRP A 331 6.27 0.37 -25.32
C TRP A 331 5.25 1.50 -25.12
N LEU A 332 4.60 1.57 -23.97
CA LEU A 332 3.66 2.64 -23.63
C LEU A 332 4.36 4.00 -23.67
N LEU A 333 5.52 4.11 -23.05
CA LEU A 333 6.32 5.35 -23.07
C LEU A 333 6.68 5.78 -24.49
N ASP A 334 7.03 4.84 -25.38
CA ASP A 334 7.37 5.14 -26.78
C ASP A 334 6.16 5.56 -27.61
N LYS A 335 5.07 4.79 -27.53
CA LYS A 335 3.82 5.05 -28.25
C LYS A 335 3.26 6.44 -27.94
N TYR A 336 3.40 6.89 -26.69
CA TYR A 336 2.85 8.16 -26.22
C TYR A 336 3.89 9.27 -26.06
N SER A 337 5.18 9.02 -26.37
CA SER A 337 6.26 10.01 -26.27
C SER A 337 6.15 11.20 -27.24
N ASN A 338 5.51 11.02 -28.39
CA ASN A 338 5.43 12.02 -29.47
C ASN A 338 4.06 12.68 -29.59
N GLN A 339 3.20 12.52 -28.58
CA GLN A 339 1.88 13.14 -28.59
C GLN A 339 1.94 14.39 -27.72
N ASP A 340 1.43 15.53 -28.22
CA ASP A 340 1.36 16.80 -27.48
C ASP A 340 0.44 16.73 -26.24
N GLN A 341 -0.19 15.57 -26.01
CA GLN A 341 -1.11 15.30 -24.91
C GLN A 341 -0.44 14.39 -23.87
N TYR A 342 -0.65 14.72 -22.60
CA TYR A 342 -0.26 13.87 -21.48
C TYR A 342 -1.04 12.54 -21.52
N HIS A 343 -0.34 11.44 -21.24
CA HIS A 343 -0.92 10.10 -21.15
C HIS A 343 -0.58 9.48 -19.81
N ASP A 344 -1.58 8.92 -19.14
CA ASP A 344 -1.41 8.20 -17.89
C ASP A 344 -0.86 6.79 -18.18
N ILE A 345 0.46 6.66 -18.09
CA ILE A 345 1.15 5.39 -18.36
C ILE A 345 0.78 4.32 -17.34
N ALA A 346 0.47 4.69 -16.09
CA ALA A 346 0.07 3.71 -15.08
C ALA A 346 -1.31 3.13 -15.40
N ALA A 347 -2.30 3.98 -15.73
CA ALA A 347 -3.63 3.51 -16.13
C ALA A 347 -3.59 2.62 -17.39
N LEU A 348 -2.80 3.02 -18.39
CA LEU A 348 -2.61 2.24 -19.61
C LEU A 348 -1.90 0.90 -19.34
N PHE A 349 -0.94 0.89 -18.42
CA PHE A 349 -0.24 -0.33 -18.01
C PHE A 349 -1.20 -1.30 -17.28
N ILE A 350 -1.98 -0.79 -16.33
CA ILE A 350 -3.05 -1.56 -15.64
C ILE A 350 -4.02 -2.16 -16.66
N GLU A 351 -4.41 -1.43 -17.70
CA GLU A 351 -5.28 -1.99 -18.74
C GLU A 351 -4.62 -3.20 -19.46
N GLN A 352 -3.30 -3.17 -19.68
CA GLN A 352 -2.58 -4.32 -20.25
C GLN A 352 -2.52 -5.49 -19.28
N VAL A 353 -2.35 -5.23 -17.97
CA VAL A 353 -2.41 -6.25 -16.91
C VAL A 353 -3.79 -6.92 -16.91
N LEU A 354 -4.87 -6.15 -16.97
CA LEU A 354 -6.24 -6.69 -17.05
C LEU A 354 -6.48 -7.49 -18.34
N LYS A 355 -5.96 -7.04 -19.49
CA LYS A 355 -6.03 -7.83 -20.74
C LYS A 355 -5.32 -9.17 -20.61
N ARG A 356 -4.23 -9.23 -19.83
CA ARG A 356 -3.49 -10.46 -19.53
C ARG A 356 -4.29 -11.38 -18.61
N ALA A 357 -4.91 -10.82 -17.56
CA ALA A 357 -5.84 -11.52 -16.68
C ALA A 357 -7.00 -12.15 -17.45
N VAL A 358 -7.66 -11.39 -18.33
CA VAL A 358 -8.76 -11.92 -19.18
C VAL A 358 -8.32 -13.15 -19.98
N ARG A 359 -7.13 -13.13 -20.57
CA ARG A 359 -6.61 -14.28 -21.32
C ARG A 359 -6.35 -15.49 -20.42
N ARG A 360 -5.70 -15.29 -19.27
CA ARG A 360 -5.47 -16.34 -18.28
C ARG A 360 -6.80 -16.97 -17.83
N ILE A 361 -7.79 -16.14 -17.54
CA ILE A 361 -9.13 -16.56 -17.11
C ILE A 361 -9.81 -17.37 -18.22
N ALA A 362 -9.85 -16.86 -19.45
CA ALA A 362 -10.47 -17.55 -20.59
C ALA A 362 -9.78 -18.88 -20.95
N GLU A 363 -8.47 -19.01 -20.71
CA GLU A 363 -7.72 -20.26 -20.87
C GLU A 363 -7.92 -21.23 -19.70
N THR A 364 -8.36 -20.74 -18.54
CA THR A 364 -8.47 -21.49 -17.28
C THR A 364 -9.87 -22.02 -17.03
N TYR A 365 -10.89 -21.19 -17.25
CA TYR A 365 -12.28 -21.47 -16.89
C TYR A 365 -13.14 -21.59 -18.15
N GLU A 366 -13.73 -22.77 -18.38
CA GLU A 366 -14.56 -23.03 -19.56
C GLU A 366 -15.78 -22.08 -19.64
N GLU A 367 -16.37 -21.75 -18.48
CA GLU A 367 -17.48 -20.78 -18.39
C GLU A 367 -17.08 -19.34 -18.75
N GLU A 368 -15.79 -18.99 -18.70
CA GLU A 368 -15.26 -17.65 -19.00
C GLU A 368 -14.49 -17.60 -20.34
N GLU A 369 -14.61 -18.63 -21.20
CA GLU A 369 -13.89 -18.76 -22.48
C GLU A 369 -14.07 -17.52 -23.41
N HIS A 370 -15.16 -16.78 -23.24
CA HIS A 370 -15.49 -15.60 -24.04
C HIS A 370 -15.43 -14.28 -23.27
N LEU A 371 -14.90 -14.29 -22.04
CA LEU A 371 -14.79 -13.09 -21.21
C LEU A 371 -14.02 -11.99 -21.97
N THR A 372 -14.62 -10.82 -22.05
CA THR A 372 -13.99 -9.61 -22.58
C THR A 372 -13.48 -8.71 -21.47
N LEU A 373 -12.54 -7.83 -21.79
CA LEU A 373 -12.09 -6.78 -20.85
C LEU A 373 -13.26 -5.89 -20.38
N ALA A 374 -14.20 -5.57 -21.27
CA ALA A 374 -15.36 -4.75 -20.91
C ALA A 374 -16.26 -5.47 -19.90
N GLU A 375 -16.49 -6.77 -20.09
CA GLU A 375 -17.25 -7.59 -19.15
C GLU A 375 -16.53 -7.76 -17.82
N LEU A 376 -15.20 -7.97 -17.83
CA LEU A 376 -14.42 -8.02 -16.60
C LEU A 376 -14.55 -6.70 -15.80
N LYS A 377 -14.37 -5.56 -16.47
CA LYS A 377 -14.47 -4.23 -15.83
C LYS A 377 -15.88 -3.89 -15.36
N ALA A 378 -16.91 -4.48 -15.98
CA ALA A 378 -18.30 -4.29 -15.61
C ALA A 378 -18.73 -5.13 -14.39
N ARG A 379 -17.91 -6.12 -13.97
CA ARG A 379 -18.20 -6.88 -12.75
C ARG A 379 -18.11 -5.97 -11.52
N PRO A 380 -18.97 -6.15 -10.51
CA PRO A 380 -18.86 -5.40 -9.26
C PRO A 380 -17.53 -5.71 -8.55
N CYS A 381 -16.95 -4.69 -7.90
CA CYS A 381 -15.94 -4.90 -6.87
C CYS A 381 -16.60 -5.56 -5.65
N GLY A 382 -15.80 -6.25 -4.85
CA GLY A 382 -16.25 -6.78 -3.56
C GLY A 382 -15.93 -8.26 -3.40
N LYS A 383 -16.15 -8.74 -2.18
CA LYS A 383 -15.76 -10.10 -1.79
C LYS A 383 -16.96 -11.04 -1.88
N ALA A 384 -16.70 -12.32 -2.15
CA ALA A 384 -17.64 -13.43 -2.00
C ALA A 384 -18.98 -13.42 -2.78
N HIS A 385 -18.96 -13.34 -4.13
CA HIS A 385 -20.06 -13.84 -4.99
C HIS A 385 -19.53 -14.25 -6.36
N GLU A 386 -20.16 -15.24 -7.02
CA GLU A 386 -19.74 -15.83 -8.32
C GLU A 386 -19.51 -14.79 -9.45
N SER A 387 -20.03 -13.57 -9.32
CA SER A 387 -19.91 -12.49 -10.31
C SER A 387 -18.91 -11.38 -9.97
N HIS A 388 -18.18 -11.46 -8.85
CA HIS A 388 -17.30 -10.39 -8.39
C HIS A 388 -15.90 -10.42 -9.03
N ARG A 389 -15.25 -9.25 -9.13
CA ARG A 389 -13.90 -9.10 -9.70
C ARG A 389 -12.82 -9.83 -8.89
N ALA A 390 -12.89 -9.80 -7.55
CA ALA A 390 -11.89 -10.41 -6.66
C ALA A 390 -11.74 -11.93 -6.83
N LEU A 391 -12.69 -12.62 -7.47
CA LEU A 391 -12.54 -14.04 -7.81
C LEU A 391 -11.67 -14.27 -9.05
N LEU A 392 -11.54 -13.25 -9.90
CA LEU A 392 -10.90 -13.35 -11.20
C LEU A 392 -9.48 -12.77 -11.21
N HIS A 393 -9.25 -11.67 -10.50
CA HIS A 393 -7.94 -11.06 -10.31
C HIS A 393 -7.89 -10.32 -8.96
N ASP A 394 -6.69 -10.01 -8.50
CA ASP A 394 -6.49 -9.22 -7.27
C ASP A 394 -6.54 -7.71 -7.52
N ASP A 395 -6.50 -6.91 -6.46
CA ASP A 395 -6.24 -5.47 -6.53
C ASP A 395 -4.92 -5.21 -7.29
N ILE A 396 -4.89 -4.15 -8.10
CA ILE A 396 -3.72 -3.81 -8.91
C ILE A 396 -3.28 -2.38 -8.58
N THR A 397 -2.19 -2.22 -7.85
CA THR A 397 -1.52 -0.95 -7.59
C THR A 397 -0.12 -0.92 -8.18
N VAL A 398 0.19 0.16 -8.90
CA VAL A 398 1.49 0.38 -9.51
C VAL A 398 1.97 1.83 -9.37
N VAL A 399 3.26 1.99 -9.10
CA VAL A 399 4.00 3.25 -9.20
C VAL A 399 5.12 3.07 -10.22
N ILE A 400 5.16 3.93 -11.23
CA ILE A 400 6.20 3.97 -12.26
C ILE A 400 7.00 5.26 -12.12
N ILE A 401 8.31 5.15 -11.93
CA ILE A 401 9.24 6.28 -11.84
C ILE A 401 10.13 6.26 -13.08
N GLN A 402 9.95 7.20 -13.99
CA GLN A 402 10.78 7.36 -15.17
C GLN A 402 11.96 8.29 -14.89
N PHE A 403 13.14 7.91 -15.39
CA PHE A 403 14.37 8.70 -15.35
C PHE A 403 14.79 9.13 -16.76
N GLY A 404 15.00 10.44 -16.92
CA GLY A 404 15.47 11.03 -18.16
C GLY A 404 14.40 11.10 -19.26
N GLU A 405 14.70 11.83 -20.33
CA GLU A 405 13.83 11.91 -21.49
C GLU A 405 13.69 10.55 -22.17
N HIS A 406 12.44 10.15 -22.46
CA HIS A 406 12.22 8.96 -23.27
C HIS A 406 12.68 9.24 -24.71
N LYS A 407 13.48 8.34 -25.28
CA LYS A 407 13.85 8.39 -26.71
C LYS A 407 13.28 7.16 -27.41
N PRO A 408 12.46 7.35 -28.45
CA PRO A 408 11.80 6.26 -29.13
C PRO A 408 12.75 5.15 -29.61
N VAL A 409 12.33 3.89 -29.51
CA VAL A 409 13.12 2.72 -29.95
C VAL A 409 12.49 2.11 -31.20
N LYS A 410 13.29 1.87 -32.25
CA LYS A 410 12.80 1.38 -33.55
C LYS A 410 12.36 -0.09 -33.57
N GLN A 411 12.59 -0.88 -32.51
CA GLN A 411 12.28 -2.31 -32.51
C GLN A 411 12.05 -2.85 -31.09
N TYR A 412 10.86 -3.43 -30.87
CA TYR A 412 10.49 -4.20 -29.68
C TYR A 412 10.56 -5.70 -30.00
N GLY A 413 10.90 -6.55 -29.03
CA GLY A 413 11.01 -8.01 -29.21
C GLY A 413 9.69 -8.67 -29.64
N GLY A 414 9.79 -9.66 -30.54
CA GLY A 414 8.69 -10.10 -31.43
C GLY A 414 7.64 -11.09 -30.89
N SER A 415 7.43 -11.23 -29.58
CA SER A 415 6.34 -12.06 -29.04
C SER A 415 5.29 -11.21 -28.31
N LEU A 416 5.71 -10.44 -27.29
CA LEU A 416 4.82 -9.50 -26.58
C LEU A 416 4.31 -8.37 -27.49
N PHE A 417 5.12 -7.90 -28.43
CA PHE A 417 4.73 -6.85 -29.39
C PHE A 417 3.55 -7.27 -30.30
N ASN A 418 3.47 -8.56 -30.67
CA ASN A 418 2.34 -9.10 -31.44
C ASN A 418 1.11 -9.34 -30.54
N MET A 419 1.35 -9.66 -29.27
CA MET A 419 0.32 -9.91 -28.27
C MET A 419 -0.36 -8.62 -27.76
N LEU A 420 0.36 -7.50 -27.67
CA LEU A 420 -0.15 -6.18 -27.24
C LEU A 420 -0.85 -5.40 -28.37
N GLN A 421 -0.56 -5.68 -29.64
CA GLN A 421 -1.20 -5.01 -30.80
C GLN A 421 -2.49 -5.69 -31.28
N ASN A 422 -2.64 -6.99 -31.04
CA ASN A 422 -3.84 -7.71 -31.45
C ASN A 422 -4.94 -7.51 -30.40
N ASP A 423 -5.72 -6.43 -30.55
CA ASP A 423 -7.05 -6.26 -29.94
C ASP A 423 -8.09 -7.24 -30.54
N ALA A 424 -7.68 -8.25 -31.31
CA ALA A 424 -8.56 -9.10 -32.09
C ALA A 424 -8.29 -10.60 -31.84
N GLN A 425 -9.23 -11.19 -31.09
CA GLN A 425 -9.54 -12.61 -30.91
C GLN A 425 -8.55 -13.51 -30.14
N PRO A 426 -9.09 -14.45 -29.32
CA PRO A 426 -8.29 -15.48 -28.68
C PRO A 426 -7.56 -16.33 -29.74
N PRO A 427 -6.37 -16.88 -29.41
CA PRO A 427 -5.61 -17.70 -30.34
C PRO A 427 -6.45 -18.90 -30.81
N SER A 428 -6.65 -19.02 -32.12
CA SER A 428 -7.39 -20.12 -32.77
C SER A 428 -6.60 -21.44 -32.84
N ALA A 429 -5.60 -21.62 -31.99
CA ALA A 429 -4.79 -22.83 -31.92
C ALA A 429 -5.24 -23.68 -30.72
N HIS A 430 -6.21 -24.56 -30.96
CA HIS A 430 -6.65 -25.55 -30.00
C HIS A 430 -5.50 -26.52 -29.64
N PRO A 431 -5.19 -26.75 -28.34
CA PRO A 431 -4.49 -27.94 -27.91
C PRO A 431 -5.31 -29.18 -28.31
N ASN A 432 -4.66 -30.29 -28.66
CA ASN A 432 -5.35 -31.53 -29.06
C ASN A 432 -6.35 -31.97 -27.97
N ASP A 433 -7.50 -32.53 -28.37
CA ASP A 433 -8.61 -32.93 -27.49
C ASP A 433 -8.20 -33.84 -26.30
N GLU A 434 -7.07 -34.54 -26.39
CA GLU A 434 -6.49 -35.32 -25.28
C GLU A 434 -5.87 -34.48 -24.16
N GLU A 435 -5.29 -33.31 -24.46
CA GLU A 435 -4.78 -32.35 -23.47
C GLU A 435 -5.93 -31.58 -22.83
N ARG A 436 -6.94 -31.20 -23.63
CA ARG A 436 -8.19 -30.59 -23.15
C ARG A 436 -8.93 -31.51 -22.19
N SER A 437 -9.02 -32.81 -22.48
CA SER A 437 -9.65 -33.83 -21.61
C SER A 437 -8.92 -34.05 -20.28
N LYS A 438 -7.59 -33.84 -20.22
CA LYS A 438 -6.79 -33.95 -19.00
C LYS A 438 -6.84 -32.68 -18.14
N MET A 439 -6.92 -31.49 -18.76
CA MET A 439 -7.12 -30.20 -18.05
C MET A 439 -8.58 -30.02 -17.58
N SER A 440 -9.55 -30.29 -18.46
CA SER A 440 -11.01 -30.09 -18.23
C SER A 440 -11.58 -31.00 -17.14
N ARG A 441 -11.18 -32.27 -17.07
CA ARG A 441 -11.70 -33.19 -16.04
C ARG A 441 -11.19 -32.92 -14.63
N THR A 442 -10.10 -32.18 -14.49
CA THR A 442 -9.42 -31.94 -13.22
C THR A 442 -9.76 -30.56 -12.66
N LYS A 443 -10.00 -29.55 -13.52
CA LYS A 443 -10.45 -28.19 -13.14
C LYS A 443 -11.95 -28.09 -12.85
N ASN A 444 -12.82 -28.78 -13.61
CA ASN A 444 -14.29 -28.58 -13.60
C ASN A 444 -15.07 -29.03 -12.34
N LYS A 445 -14.43 -29.30 -11.20
CA LYS A 445 -15.14 -29.62 -9.94
C LYS A 445 -14.57 -28.95 -8.68
N ARG A 446 -13.41 -28.28 -8.76
CA ARG A 446 -12.67 -27.82 -7.57
C ARG A 446 -12.62 -26.31 -7.35
N GLU A 447 -12.72 -25.47 -8.39
CA GLU A 447 -12.71 -24.01 -8.19
C GLU A 447 -14.11 -23.39 -8.02
N MET A 448 -15.14 -23.96 -8.67
CA MET A 448 -16.53 -23.53 -8.46
C MET A 448 -17.12 -24.06 -7.13
N ALA A 449 -16.46 -25.05 -6.51
CA ALA A 449 -16.68 -25.40 -5.12
C ALA A 449 -15.87 -24.46 -4.24
N VAL A 450 -16.18 -23.16 -4.35
CA VAL A 450 -15.97 -22.10 -3.37
C VAL A 450 -14.59 -22.17 -2.69
N ARG A 451 -13.79 -21.14 -2.92
CA ARG A 451 -12.92 -20.57 -1.90
C ARG A 451 -13.73 -20.22 -0.64
N THR A 452 -14.46 -21.15 0.00
CA THR A 452 -14.76 -21.05 1.42
C THR A 452 -13.49 -21.44 2.17
N SER A 453 -12.38 -20.80 1.78
CA SER A 453 -11.28 -20.61 2.70
C SER A 453 -11.91 -19.94 3.90
N ILE A 454 -11.45 -20.38 5.07
CA ILE A 454 -11.55 -19.64 6.32
C ILE A 454 -11.50 -18.12 5.99
N MET A 455 -10.55 -17.66 5.13
CA MET A 455 -10.38 -16.27 4.67
C MET A 455 -11.64 -15.60 4.06
N ASP A 456 -12.40 -16.24 3.17
CA ASP A 456 -13.53 -15.56 2.50
C ASP A 456 -14.72 -15.37 3.47
N PHE A 457 -14.98 -16.35 4.33
CA PHE A 457 -15.89 -16.17 5.47
C PHE A 457 -15.36 -15.13 6.47
N TRP A 458 -14.03 -15.10 6.69
CA TRP A 458 -13.40 -14.05 7.49
C TRP A 458 -13.68 -12.70 6.90
N THR A 459 -13.69 -12.55 5.58
CA THR A 459 -13.66 -11.21 5.04
C THR A 459 -15.01 -10.49 5.17
N ASP A 460 -16.12 -11.19 4.97
CA ASP A 460 -17.46 -10.63 5.25
C ASP A 460 -17.67 -10.32 6.74
N GLN A 461 -17.14 -11.18 7.63
CA GLN A 461 -17.16 -10.92 9.07
C GLN A 461 -16.22 -9.77 9.44
N ILE A 462 -15.02 -9.73 8.85
CA ILE A 462 -14.02 -8.69 9.03
C ILE A 462 -14.60 -7.37 8.58
N ASP A 463 -15.31 -7.26 7.46
CA ASP A 463 -15.89 -5.99 7.01
C ASP A 463 -16.93 -5.45 8.02
N GLN A 464 -17.80 -6.32 8.57
CA GLN A 464 -18.72 -5.94 9.66
C GLN A 464 -17.95 -5.56 10.94
N LEU A 465 -16.93 -6.34 11.27
CA LEU A 465 -16.05 -6.16 12.43
C LEU A 465 -15.09 -4.96 12.28
N GLN A 466 -14.80 -4.53 11.05
CA GLN A 466 -13.99 -3.37 10.68
C GLN A 466 -14.82 -2.12 10.88
N ALA A 467 -16.06 -2.10 10.38
CA ALA A 467 -16.99 -1.02 10.69
C ALA A 467 -17.20 -0.88 12.20
N ASP A 468 -17.31 -1.99 12.94
CA ASP A 468 -17.36 -1.98 14.40
C ASP A 468 -16.04 -1.51 15.05
N ALA A 469 -14.88 -1.90 14.51
CA ALA A 469 -13.57 -1.50 15.03
C ALA A 469 -13.28 -0.01 14.77
N GLU A 470 -13.61 0.51 13.59
CA GLU A 470 -13.56 1.92 13.21
C GLU A 470 -14.49 2.72 14.12
N ARG A 471 -15.74 2.28 14.28
CA ARG A 471 -16.68 2.90 15.22
C ARG A 471 -16.14 2.90 16.64
N GLN A 472 -15.59 1.80 17.13
CA GLN A 472 -14.96 1.74 18.46
C GLN A 472 -13.69 2.61 18.57
N ALA A 473 -12.93 2.78 17.49
CA ALA A 473 -11.76 3.66 17.45
C ALA A 473 -12.20 5.13 17.54
N VAL A 474 -13.21 5.52 16.76
CA VAL A 474 -13.83 6.85 16.82
C VAL A 474 -14.47 7.09 18.19
N ASP A 475 -15.29 6.16 18.70
CA ASP A 475 -15.91 6.24 20.04
C ASP A 475 -14.85 6.41 21.14
N ARG A 476 -13.69 5.73 21.02
CA ARG A 476 -12.57 5.88 21.97
C ARG A 476 -11.89 7.24 21.86
N GLN A 477 -11.69 7.78 20.67
CA GLN A 477 -11.13 9.12 20.49
C GLN A 477 -12.07 10.19 21.05
N ILE A 478 -13.39 10.01 20.87
CA ILE A 478 -14.41 10.85 21.49
C ILE A 478 -14.37 10.72 23.02
N LEU A 479 -14.26 9.50 23.58
CA LEU A 479 -14.11 9.32 25.03
C LEU A 479 -12.83 9.95 25.58
N GLN A 480 -11.71 9.86 24.86
CA GLN A 480 -10.47 10.55 25.22
C GLN A 480 -10.65 12.07 25.21
N MET A 481 -11.38 12.59 24.23
CA MET A 481 -11.80 13.99 24.19
C MET A 481 -12.60 14.34 25.42
N MET A 482 -13.72 13.66 25.69
CA MET A 482 -14.58 13.91 26.85
C MET A 482 -13.78 13.89 28.16
N ASN A 483 -12.92 12.88 28.37
CA ASN A 483 -12.09 12.75 29.57
C ASN A 483 -11.06 13.89 29.71
N ALA A 484 -10.55 14.45 28.61
CA ALA A 484 -9.61 15.58 28.66
C ALA A 484 -10.26 16.87 29.22
N PHE A 485 -11.60 16.96 29.14
CA PHE A 485 -12.38 18.13 29.56
C PHE A 485 -13.29 17.87 30.76
N GLU A 486 -13.48 16.61 31.18
CA GLU A 486 -14.37 16.19 32.27
C GLU A 486 -14.08 16.90 33.61
N ASP A 487 -12.81 17.24 33.88
CA ASP A 487 -12.39 17.93 35.11
C ASP A 487 -12.40 19.48 34.99
N MET A 488 -12.78 20.04 33.84
CA MET A 488 -12.78 21.49 33.64
C MET A 488 -14.03 22.15 34.22
N SER A 489 -13.86 23.17 35.06
CA SER A 489 -15.02 23.95 35.54
C SER A 489 -15.78 24.61 34.38
N ALA A 490 -17.11 24.78 34.50
CA ALA A 490 -17.93 25.48 33.51
C ALA A 490 -17.38 26.87 33.11
N GLN A 491 -16.70 27.57 34.02
CA GLN A 491 -16.06 28.85 33.74
C GLN A 491 -14.84 28.72 32.81
N ALA A 492 -14.10 27.61 32.92
CA ALA A 492 -12.98 27.29 32.05
C ALA A 492 -13.47 26.86 30.66
N LEU A 493 -14.53 26.03 30.58
CA LEU A 493 -15.20 25.68 29.33
C LEU A 493 -15.75 26.91 28.60
N LYS A 494 -16.35 27.86 29.33
CA LYS A 494 -16.78 29.14 28.77
C LYS A 494 -15.63 29.98 28.21
N THR A 495 -14.48 29.95 28.85
CA THR A 495 -13.30 30.68 28.38
C THR A 495 -12.74 30.04 27.10
N LEU A 496 -12.79 28.71 27.03
CA LEU A 496 -12.39 27.94 25.85
C LEU A 496 -13.34 28.17 24.67
N PHE A 497 -14.65 28.11 24.88
CA PHE A 497 -15.67 28.39 23.87
C PHE A 497 -15.46 29.76 23.21
N VAL A 498 -15.32 30.81 24.02
CA VAL A 498 -15.07 32.18 23.53
C VAL A 498 -13.73 32.32 22.80
N ALA A 499 -12.74 31.47 23.11
CA ALA A 499 -11.47 31.50 22.40
C ALA A 499 -11.51 30.79 21.04
N LEU A 500 -12.47 29.88 20.85
CA LEU A 500 -12.67 29.09 19.65
C LEU A 500 -13.59 29.75 18.64
N ASP A 501 -14.61 30.46 19.12
CA ASP A 501 -15.51 31.33 18.36
C ASP A 501 -14.73 32.53 17.81
N ILE A 502 -14.10 32.33 16.64
CA ILE A 502 -13.13 33.25 16.05
C ILE A 502 -13.84 34.37 15.30
N ASP A 503 -14.97 34.06 14.68
CA ASP A 503 -15.79 35.06 14.01
C ASP A 503 -16.71 35.83 14.98
N GLY A 504 -16.87 35.34 16.21
CA GLY A 504 -17.62 35.97 17.29
C GLY A 504 -19.14 35.85 17.12
N ASN A 505 -19.62 34.84 16.39
CA ASN A 505 -21.02 34.65 16.07
C ASN A 505 -21.83 34.03 17.23
N GLY A 506 -21.14 33.55 18.27
CA GLY A 506 -21.74 32.97 19.48
C GLY A 506 -22.04 31.48 19.40
N THR A 507 -21.64 30.82 18.32
CA THR A 507 -21.73 29.37 18.05
C THR A 507 -20.37 28.87 17.54
N LEU A 508 -20.17 27.56 17.48
CA LEU A 508 -18.94 26.98 16.93
C LEU A 508 -19.25 26.20 15.65
N ASP A 509 -18.56 26.58 14.57
CA ASP A 509 -18.65 25.86 13.30
C ASP A 509 -17.70 24.65 13.25
N ARG A 510 -17.80 23.86 12.17
CA ARG A 510 -17.03 22.63 11.98
C ARG A 510 -15.52 22.89 11.98
N GLU A 511 -15.06 24.01 11.40
CA GLU A 511 -13.66 24.40 11.36
C GLU A 511 -13.13 24.85 12.73
N GLU A 512 -13.96 25.48 13.55
CA GLU A 512 -13.63 25.90 14.91
C GLU A 512 -13.55 24.72 15.88
N ILE A 513 -14.45 23.75 15.76
CA ILE A 513 -14.37 22.48 16.50
C ILE A 513 -13.15 21.66 16.06
N ALA A 514 -12.81 21.63 14.77
CA ALA A 514 -11.59 20.97 14.31
C ALA A 514 -10.33 21.53 14.97
N ARG A 515 -10.27 22.86 15.17
CA ARG A 515 -9.16 23.52 15.86
C ARG A 515 -9.10 23.19 17.34
N LEU A 516 -10.24 23.07 18.02
CA LEU A 516 -10.30 22.63 19.41
C LEU A 516 -9.64 21.26 19.57
N ILE A 517 -10.00 20.30 18.71
CA ILE A 517 -9.51 18.93 18.77
C ILE A 517 -8.00 18.88 18.49
N ASP A 518 -7.51 19.64 17.51
CA ASP A 518 -6.08 19.72 17.18
C ASP A 518 -5.26 20.41 18.28
N GLN A 519 -5.72 21.56 18.81
CA GLN A 519 -4.96 22.36 19.77
C GLN A 519 -4.91 21.78 21.19
N VAL A 520 -5.98 21.11 21.64
CA VAL A 520 -6.07 20.69 23.05
C VAL A 520 -5.57 19.25 23.25
N MET A 521 -5.81 18.35 22.30
CA MET A 521 -5.42 16.95 22.46
C MET A 521 -4.05 16.63 21.85
N GLY A 522 -3.45 17.56 21.10
CA GLY A 522 -2.15 17.33 20.46
C GLY A 522 -2.15 16.15 19.50
N MET A 523 -3.33 15.77 18.98
CA MET A 523 -3.52 14.62 18.09
C MET A 523 -3.08 14.90 16.64
N GLY A 524 -2.74 16.13 16.29
CA GLY A 524 -2.48 16.51 14.90
C GLY A 524 -3.77 16.53 14.08
N HIS A 525 -3.65 16.31 12.76
CA HIS A 525 -4.79 16.39 11.85
C HIS A 525 -5.83 15.31 12.15
N VAL A 526 -6.99 15.75 12.62
CA VAL A 526 -8.16 14.90 12.94
C VAL A 526 -8.78 14.40 11.63
N SER A 527 -9.28 13.15 11.61
CA SER A 527 -9.96 12.63 10.42
C SER A 527 -11.34 13.27 10.27
N PRO A 528 -11.84 13.48 9.04
CA PRO A 528 -13.16 14.05 8.81
C PRO A 528 -14.29 13.31 9.54
N GLU A 529 -14.19 11.99 9.66
CA GLU A 529 -15.19 11.13 10.29
C GLU A 529 -15.30 11.35 11.79
N VAL A 530 -14.15 11.53 12.47
CA VAL A 530 -14.11 11.84 13.91
C VAL A 530 -14.67 13.23 14.16
N LEU A 531 -14.34 14.19 13.29
CA LEU A 531 -14.87 15.54 13.36
C LEU A 531 -16.38 15.56 13.13
N ASP A 532 -16.87 14.83 12.13
CA ASP A 532 -18.30 14.75 11.81
C ASP A 532 -19.09 14.10 12.93
N LEU A 533 -18.58 13.02 13.52
CA LEU A 533 -19.27 12.36 14.62
C LEU A 533 -19.24 13.23 15.88
N ALA A 534 -18.09 13.80 16.25
CA ALA A 534 -17.97 14.71 17.39
C ALA A 534 -18.88 15.93 17.23
N PHE A 535 -18.93 16.51 16.03
CA PHE A 535 -19.83 17.62 15.71
C PHE A 535 -21.29 17.20 15.86
N SER A 536 -21.69 16.05 15.29
CA SER A 536 -23.08 15.57 15.35
C SER A 536 -23.56 15.20 16.76
N GLU A 537 -22.65 14.81 17.65
CA GLU A 537 -22.97 14.53 19.05
C GLU A 537 -23.02 15.82 19.90
N MET A 538 -22.33 16.89 19.47
CA MET A 538 -22.38 18.21 20.10
C MET A 538 -23.60 19.01 19.63
N ASP A 539 -23.89 19.03 18.33
CA ASP A 539 -25.05 19.71 17.70
C ASP A 539 -26.33 18.90 17.93
N ALA A 540 -26.85 18.98 19.15
CA ALA A 540 -27.97 18.16 19.61
C ALA A 540 -29.29 18.57 18.94
N ASP A 541 -29.42 19.83 18.52
CA ASP A 541 -30.61 20.35 17.85
C ASP A 541 -30.56 20.26 16.32
N GLY A 542 -29.40 19.94 15.75
CA GLY A 542 -29.18 19.76 14.31
C GLY A 542 -29.20 21.07 13.54
N SER A 543 -28.83 22.18 14.19
CA SER A 543 -28.80 23.51 13.60
C SER A 543 -27.65 23.70 12.61
N GLY A 544 -26.62 22.87 12.68
CA GLY A 544 -25.41 22.95 11.87
C GLY A 544 -24.30 23.81 12.48
N ASP A 545 -24.50 24.33 13.70
CA ASP A 545 -23.54 25.07 14.52
C ASP A 545 -23.73 24.67 15.99
N VAL A 546 -22.67 24.68 16.82
CA VAL A 546 -22.78 24.26 18.24
C VAL A 546 -22.85 25.47 19.16
N ASP A 547 -23.95 25.63 19.90
CA ASP A 547 -24.07 26.71 20.89
C ASP A 547 -23.38 26.40 22.23
N PHE A 548 -23.31 27.39 23.13
CA PHE A 548 -22.61 27.21 24.40
C PHE A 548 -23.28 26.18 25.33
N ASP A 549 -24.61 26.09 25.29
CA ASP A 549 -25.37 25.17 26.15
C ASP A 549 -25.18 23.73 25.66
N GLU A 550 -25.18 23.52 24.34
CA GLU A 550 -24.81 22.27 23.68
C GLU A 550 -23.37 21.86 23.97
N PHE A 551 -22.43 22.82 23.88
CA PHE A 551 -21.02 22.60 24.15
C PHE A 551 -20.75 22.11 25.58
N ILE A 552 -21.38 22.71 26.60
CA ILE A 552 -21.18 22.28 27.99
C ILE A 552 -21.91 20.97 28.30
N GLN A 553 -23.07 20.74 27.69
CA GLN A 553 -23.83 19.51 27.86
C GLN A 553 -23.05 18.30 27.36
N PHE A 554 -22.36 18.44 26.23
CA PHE A 554 -21.50 17.40 25.68
C PHE A 554 -20.37 16.99 26.64
N PHE A 555 -19.80 17.93 27.40
CA PHE A 555 -18.77 17.66 28.42
C PHE A 555 -19.32 17.29 29.80
N GLY A 556 -20.63 17.06 29.93
CA GLY A 556 -21.26 16.56 31.15
C GLY A 556 -21.58 17.63 32.21
N HIS A 557 -21.74 18.89 31.81
CA HIS A 557 -21.99 20.03 32.71
C HIS A 557 -23.40 20.62 32.65
#